data_AF-A0A8H6XMB1-F1
#
_entry.id   AF-A0A8H6XMB1-F1
#
_cell.length_a   1.000
_cell.length_b   1.000
_cell.length_c   1.000
_cell.angle_alpha   90.00
_cell.angle_beta   90.00
_cell.angle_gamma   90.00
#
_symmetry.space_group_name_H-M   'P 1'
#
loop_
_entity.id
_entity.type
_entity.pdbx_description
1 polymer ?
#
loop_
_entity_poly.entity_id
_entity_poly.type
_entity_poly.pdbx_seq_one_letter_code
_entity_poly.pdbx_strand_id
1 'polypeptide(L)'
;MGDESVLTPQFKRYAAIMGDIVFQGPHRFFMQHRADLQPTWAYLYKRGKAMPYLGSPTLTAAATSPRTSSASLQHDPSSNSSGDVAWSKYTTESPQKLTFLDGDVPLMITNDDYRVEAIKAITDLLLKYPY
;
A
#
# COMPACT_ATOMS: atom_id res chain seq x y z
N MET A 1 -0.14 -15.25 -16.25
CA MET A 1 -0.49 -14.90 -14.84
C MET A 1 -1.99 -14.57 -14.69
N GLY A 2 -2.89 -15.36 -15.29
CA GLY A 2 -4.34 -15.11 -15.27
C GLY A 2 -5.13 -16.22 -14.55
N ASP A 3 -4.73 -17.47 -14.80
CA ASP A 3 -5.57 -18.64 -14.50
C ASP A 3 -5.25 -19.35 -13.17
N GLU A 4 -4.05 -19.16 -12.59
CA GLU A 4 -3.59 -19.83 -11.35
C GLU A 4 -4.20 -19.26 -10.05
N SER A 5 -5.34 -18.56 -10.10
CA SER A 5 -5.96 -17.95 -8.91
C SER A 5 -7.47 -17.82 -9.02
N VAL A 6 -8.13 -18.75 -9.73
CA VAL A 6 -9.59 -18.77 -9.88
C VAL A 6 -10.15 -19.86 -8.97
N LEU A 7 -10.31 -19.57 -7.67
CA LEU A 7 -11.09 -20.45 -6.76
C LEU A 7 -12.57 -20.46 -7.19
N THR A 8 -13.08 -19.29 -7.58
CA THR A 8 -14.37 -19.10 -8.27
C THR A 8 -14.28 -17.92 -9.23
N PRO A 9 -15.17 -17.79 -10.24
CA PRO A 9 -15.17 -16.66 -11.17
C PRO A 9 -15.27 -15.28 -10.51
N GLN A 10 -15.85 -15.20 -9.30
CA GLN A 10 -16.05 -13.94 -8.58
C GLN A 10 -15.02 -13.71 -7.47
N PHE A 11 -14.19 -14.69 -7.11
CA PHE A 11 -13.28 -14.63 -5.97
C PHE A 11 -12.39 -13.37 -6.01
N LYS A 12 -11.72 -13.11 -7.15
CA LYS A 12 -10.83 -11.95 -7.30
C LYS A 12 -11.56 -10.61 -7.15
N ARG A 13 -12.82 -10.53 -7.59
CA ARG A 13 -13.64 -9.30 -7.47
C ARG A 13 -13.98 -9.03 -6.02
N TYR A 14 -14.49 -10.05 -5.30
CA TYR A 14 -14.77 -9.93 -3.87
C TYR A 14 -13.51 -9.62 -3.06
N ALA A 15 -12.38 -10.29 -3.35
CA ALA A 15 -11.12 -10.03 -2.67
C ALA A 15 -10.64 -8.58 -2.87
N ALA A 16 -10.77 -8.02 -4.07
CA ALA A 16 -10.42 -6.62 -4.35
C ALA A 16 -11.33 -5.65 -3.59
N ILE A 17 -12.66 -5.87 -3.61
CA ILE A 17 -13.63 -5.03 -2.91
C ILE A 17 -13.38 -5.05 -1.39
N MET A 18 -13.22 -6.23 -0.79
CA MET A 18 -12.97 -6.35 0.64
C MET A 18 -11.62 -5.73 1.05
N GLY A 19 -10.58 -5.91 0.23
CA GLY A 19 -9.29 -5.27 0.48
C GLY A 19 -9.36 -3.73 0.41
N ASP A 20 -10.15 -3.19 -0.51
CA ASP A 20 -10.36 -1.75 -0.63
C ASP A 20 -11.23 -1.19 0.52
N ILE A 21 -12.26 -1.92 0.96
CA ILE A 21 -13.11 -1.54 2.10
C ILE A 21 -12.29 -1.49 3.40
N VAL A 22 -11.54 -2.55 3.70
CA VAL A 22 -10.92 -2.71 5.02
C VAL A 22 -9.59 -1.96 5.15
N PHE A 23 -8.81 -1.85 4.06
CA PHE A 23 -7.45 -1.32 4.15
C PHE A 23 -7.24 -0.07 3.27
N GLN A 24 -7.48 -0.17 1.95
CA GLN A 24 -7.03 0.89 1.04
C GLN A 24 -7.88 2.17 1.10
N GLY A 25 -9.20 2.03 1.28
CA GLY A 25 -10.12 3.15 1.49
C GLY A 25 -9.76 3.96 2.73
N PRO A 26 -9.74 3.36 3.93
CA PRO A 26 -9.33 4.04 5.15
C PRO A 26 -7.92 4.64 5.07
N HIS A 27 -6.95 3.91 4.49
CA HIS A 27 -5.59 4.43 4.29
C HIS A 27 -5.58 5.69 3.44
N ARG A 28 -6.18 5.66 2.23
CA ARG A 28 -6.18 6.82 1.33
C ARG A 28 -6.98 7.97 1.92
N PHE A 29 -8.11 7.70 2.57
CA PHE A 29 -8.89 8.72 3.27
C PHE A 29 -8.04 9.43 4.34
N PHE A 30 -7.35 8.68 5.19
CA PHE A 30 -6.48 9.24 6.22
C PHE A 30 -5.37 10.11 5.62
N MET A 31 -4.66 9.59 4.60
CA MET A 31 -3.56 10.30 3.96
C MET A 31 -4.02 11.62 3.33
N GLN A 32 -5.15 11.63 2.64
CA GLN A 32 -5.69 12.84 2.00
C GLN A 32 -6.07 13.94 2.99
N HIS A 33 -6.41 13.60 4.24
CA HIS A 33 -6.79 14.59 5.26
C HIS A 33 -5.63 15.00 6.17
N ARG A 34 -4.53 14.23 6.21
CA ARG A 34 -3.48 14.41 7.21
C ARG A 34 -2.09 14.62 6.64
N ALA A 35 -1.80 14.19 5.41
CA ALA A 35 -0.45 14.20 4.85
C ALA A 35 0.19 15.60 4.81
N ASP A 36 -0.60 16.64 4.57
CA ASP A 36 -0.09 18.01 4.50
C ASP A 36 -0.05 18.71 5.87
N LEU A 37 -0.65 18.11 6.90
CA LEU A 37 -0.70 18.65 8.27
C LEU A 37 0.41 18.09 9.16
N GLN A 38 0.89 16.89 8.86
CA GLN A 38 1.94 16.22 9.62
C GLN A 38 2.81 15.39 8.67
N PRO A 39 4.15 15.32 8.90
CA PRO A 39 5.02 14.48 8.11
C PRO A 39 4.51 13.03 8.11
N THR A 40 4.13 12.56 6.93
CA THR A 40 3.54 11.23 6.76
C THR A 40 4.22 10.50 5.62
N TRP A 41 4.33 9.17 5.74
CA TRP A 41 4.94 8.30 4.76
C TRP A 41 4.06 7.08 4.54
N ALA A 42 3.90 6.68 3.28
CA ALA A 42 3.12 5.50 2.90
C ALA A 42 4.01 4.48 2.19
N TYR A 43 3.69 3.19 2.36
CA TYR A 43 4.33 2.11 1.62
C TYR A 43 3.31 1.13 1.05
N LEU A 44 3.73 0.37 0.05
CA LEU A 44 2.95 -0.71 -0.54
C LEU A 44 3.81 -1.97 -0.64
N TYR A 45 3.35 -3.05 -0.03
CA TYR A 45 4.05 -4.32 -0.07
C TYR A 45 3.52 -5.19 -1.22
N LYS A 46 4.37 -5.50 -2.20
CA LYS A 46 4.06 -6.34 -3.37
C LYS A 46 4.98 -7.57 -3.50
N ARG A 47 5.77 -7.89 -2.48
CA ARG A 47 6.60 -9.10 -2.50
C ARG A 47 5.78 -10.35 -2.32
N GLY A 48 6.26 -11.46 -2.88
CA GLY A 48 5.54 -12.72 -2.89
C GLY A 48 4.28 -12.68 -3.76
N LYS A 49 4.18 -11.74 -4.72
CA LYS A 49 2.99 -11.59 -5.59
C LYS A 49 2.69 -12.87 -6.38
N ALA A 50 3.70 -13.70 -6.61
CA ALA A 50 3.57 -14.98 -7.30
C ALA A 50 2.97 -16.10 -6.44
N MET A 51 2.63 -15.86 -5.16
CA MET A 51 1.99 -16.88 -4.33
C MET A 51 0.62 -17.27 -4.91
N PRO A 52 0.40 -18.55 -5.26
CA PRO A 52 -0.87 -19.00 -5.82
C PRO A 52 -2.04 -18.61 -4.92
N TYR A 53 -3.15 -18.18 -5.53
CA TYR A 53 -4.42 -17.76 -4.89
C TYR A 53 -4.38 -16.49 -4.03
N LEU A 54 -3.29 -16.25 -3.30
CA LEU A 54 -3.19 -15.22 -2.26
C LEU A 54 -2.48 -13.95 -2.74
N GLY A 55 -1.59 -14.06 -3.73
CA GLY A 55 -0.71 -12.95 -4.12
C GLY A 55 0.18 -12.51 -2.96
N SER A 56 0.16 -11.21 -2.62
CA SER A 56 0.85 -10.67 -1.44
C SER A 56 -0.14 -10.48 -0.29
N PRO A 57 -0.44 -11.51 0.53
CA PRO A 57 -1.43 -11.38 1.59
C PRO A 57 -0.92 -10.53 2.77
N THR A 58 -1.85 -10.05 3.58
CA THR A 58 -1.62 -9.10 4.69
C THR A 58 -0.52 -9.55 5.67
N LEU A 59 -0.40 -10.85 5.96
CA LEU A 59 0.61 -11.35 6.91
C LEU A 59 2.04 -11.39 6.35
N THR A 60 2.23 -11.38 5.03
CA THR A 60 3.58 -11.51 4.45
C THR A 60 4.46 -10.31 4.78
N ALA A 61 3.86 -9.11 4.84
CA ALA A 61 4.56 -7.89 5.23
C ALA A 61 5.05 -7.93 6.69
N ALA A 62 4.28 -8.52 7.60
CA ALA A 62 4.61 -8.65 9.02
C ALA A 62 5.74 -9.65 9.29
N ALA A 63 5.84 -10.71 8.48
CA ALA A 63 6.82 -11.77 8.68
C ALA A 63 8.21 -11.48 8.08
N THR A 64 8.33 -10.54 7.14
CA THR A 64 9.52 -10.46 6.26
C THR A 64 10.15 -9.07 6.15
N SER A 65 9.57 -8.02 6.74
CA SER A 65 10.07 -6.66 6.52
C SER A 65 11.28 -6.34 7.41
N PRO A 66 12.51 -6.27 6.87
CA PRO A 66 13.70 -5.95 7.65
C PRO A 66 13.83 -4.44 7.91
N ARG A 67 13.03 -3.62 7.20
CA ARG A 67 13.13 -2.15 7.24
C ARG A 67 12.27 -1.52 8.35
N THR A 68 11.41 -2.28 9.02
CA THR A 68 10.68 -1.79 10.21
C THR A 68 11.50 -1.85 11.49
N SER A 69 12.65 -2.53 11.49
CA SER A 69 13.53 -2.68 12.67
C SER A 69 14.75 -1.75 12.68
N SER A 70 14.95 -0.91 11.66
CA SER A 70 16.11 0.00 11.60
C SER A 70 15.79 1.37 12.23
N ALA A 71 16.72 1.87 13.05
CA ALA A 71 16.64 3.16 13.76
C ALA A 71 16.36 4.40 12.87
N SER A 72 16.51 4.30 11.54
CA SER A 72 16.16 5.34 10.57
C SER A 72 14.67 5.69 10.49
N LEU A 73 13.77 4.79 10.93
CA LEU A 73 12.35 5.14 11.10
C LEU A 73 12.11 6.07 12.30
N GLN A 74 13.04 6.14 13.26
CA GLN A 74 12.91 6.97 14.45
C GLN A 74 13.25 8.45 14.19
N HIS A 75 13.89 8.77 13.06
CA HIS A 75 14.54 10.09 12.86
C HIS A 75 14.29 10.79 11.52
N ASP A 76 13.19 10.46 10.83
CA ASP A 76 12.84 10.87 9.45
C ASP A 76 13.38 9.87 8.39
N PRO A 77 12.52 9.00 7.83
CA PRO A 77 12.91 8.01 6.84
C PRO A 77 13.28 8.61 5.45
N SER A 78 13.13 9.93 5.27
CA SER A 78 13.56 10.63 4.07
C SER A 78 15.05 11.03 4.08
N SER A 79 15.70 11.06 5.25
CA SER A 79 17.16 11.28 5.31
C SER A 79 17.89 9.96 5.02
N ASN A 80 18.26 9.75 3.77
CA ASN A 80 18.92 8.52 3.30
C ASN A 80 20.45 8.56 3.53
N SER A 81 20.91 8.37 4.76
CA SER A 81 22.35 8.36 5.06
C SER A 81 23.10 7.09 4.62
N SER A 82 22.41 6.07 4.09
CA SER A 82 22.96 4.73 3.85
C SER A 82 23.01 4.28 2.38
N GLY A 83 22.67 5.13 1.41
CA GLY A 83 22.65 4.78 -0.02
C GLY A 83 21.40 4.01 -0.48
N ASP A 84 20.44 3.77 0.42
CA ASP A 84 19.13 3.20 0.10
C ASP A 84 18.17 4.20 -0.56
N VAL A 85 17.11 3.68 -1.20
CA VAL A 85 16.01 4.49 -1.76
C VAL A 85 15.41 5.39 -0.68
N ALA A 86 15.49 6.71 -0.89
CA ALA A 86 14.92 7.73 -0.02
C ALA A 86 13.39 7.60 0.01
N TRP A 87 12.81 7.43 1.20
CA TRP A 87 11.37 7.34 1.34
C TRP A 87 10.79 8.76 1.37
N SER A 88 10.27 9.21 0.22
CA SER A 88 9.64 10.52 0.08
C SER A 88 8.42 10.65 1.00
N LYS A 89 8.25 11.85 1.58
CA LYS A 89 7.04 12.23 2.32
C LYS A 89 5.85 12.16 1.36
N TYR A 90 4.72 11.65 1.86
CA TYR A 90 3.47 11.67 1.12
C TYR A 90 2.90 13.09 1.18
N THR A 91 2.44 13.62 0.05
CA THR A 91 1.66 14.86 -0.01
C THR A 91 0.42 14.64 -0.86
N THR A 92 -0.61 15.47 -0.69
CA THR A 92 -1.82 15.38 -1.51
C THR A 92 -1.55 15.71 -2.99
N GLU A 93 -0.63 16.64 -3.26
CA GLU A 93 -0.21 17.04 -4.61
C GLU A 93 0.67 15.98 -5.30
N SER A 94 1.53 15.29 -4.54
CA SER A 94 2.44 14.25 -5.03
C SER A 94 2.35 13.03 -4.12
N PRO A 95 1.31 12.18 -4.30
CA PRO A 95 1.02 11.07 -3.40
C PRO A 95 1.97 9.89 -3.68
N GLN A 96 3.24 10.05 -3.30
CA GLN A 96 4.29 9.06 -3.52
C GLN A 96 4.40 8.09 -2.34
N LYS A 97 4.73 6.84 -2.64
CA LYS A 97 4.91 5.77 -1.65
C LYS A 97 6.07 4.85 -2.00
N LEU A 98 6.64 4.25 -0.97
CA LEU A 98 7.65 3.22 -1.11
C LEU A 98 7.00 1.88 -1.44
N THR A 99 7.31 1.30 -2.59
CA THR A 99 6.84 -0.03 -2.98
C THR A 99 7.94 -1.06 -2.80
N PHE A 100 7.61 -2.14 -2.09
CA PHE A 100 8.45 -3.33 -1.96
C PHE A 100 8.12 -4.30 -3.08
N LEU A 101 9.10 -4.62 -3.92
CA LEU A 101 8.97 -5.50 -5.08
C LEU A 101 9.80 -6.77 -4.91
N ASP A 102 9.47 -7.80 -5.69
CA ASP A 102 10.31 -8.96 -5.94
C ASP A 102 11.36 -8.62 -7.02
N GLY A 103 12.51 -9.31 -7.03
CA GLY A 103 13.57 -9.16 -8.04
C GLY A 103 14.75 -8.26 -7.65
N ASP A 104 15.60 -7.92 -8.63
CA ASP A 104 16.88 -7.22 -8.43
C ASP A 104 16.74 -5.76 -7.98
N VAL A 105 15.59 -5.14 -8.24
CA VAL A 105 15.23 -3.80 -7.76
C VAL A 105 14.10 -3.93 -6.73
N PRO A 106 14.43 -4.23 -5.46
CA PRO A 106 13.44 -4.66 -4.48
C PRO A 106 12.68 -3.52 -3.80
N LEU A 107 13.07 -2.26 -4.06
CA LEU A 107 12.48 -1.04 -3.50
C LEU A 107 12.34 0.00 -4.61
N MET A 108 11.17 0.63 -4.71
CA MET A 108 10.90 1.65 -5.73
C MET A 108 9.93 2.71 -5.19
N ILE A 109 10.14 3.98 -5.54
CA ILE A 109 9.13 5.03 -5.31
C ILE A 109 8.10 4.98 -6.43
N THR A 110 6.83 4.93 -6.05
CA THR A 110 5.70 4.81 -6.98
C THR A 110 4.58 5.76 -6.57
N ASN A 111 3.72 6.13 -7.50
CA ASN A 111 2.54 6.93 -7.20
C ASN A 111 1.44 6.07 -6.57
N ASP A 112 0.66 6.72 -5.72
CA ASP A 112 -0.56 6.19 -5.14
C ASP A 112 -1.78 6.57 -6.00
N ASP A 113 -1.83 6.07 -7.23
CA ASP A 113 -2.80 6.42 -8.28
C ASP A 113 -3.63 5.23 -8.78
N TYR A 114 -3.51 4.08 -8.13
CA TYR A 114 -4.27 2.88 -8.50
C TYR A 114 -5.72 2.96 -7.96
N ARG A 115 -6.67 2.45 -8.77
CA ARG A 115 -8.10 2.30 -8.45
C ARG A 115 -8.73 3.54 -7.78
N VAL A 116 -8.32 4.74 -8.18
CA VAL A 116 -8.70 6.02 -7.52
C VAL A 116 -10.20 6.16 -7.39
N GLU A 117 -10.92 6.05 -8.51
CA GLU A 117 -12.37 6.23 -8.55
C GLU A 117 -13.11 5.15 -7.74
N ALA A 118 -12.72 3.89 -7.88
CA ALA A 118 -13.36 2.77 -7.20
C ALA A 118 -13.19 2.85 -5.67
N ILE A 119 -11.97 3.14 -5.19
CA ILE A 119 -11.70 3.30 -3.77
C ILE A 119 -12.44 4.52 -3.22
N LYS A 120 -12.48 5.63 -3.97
CA LYS A 120 -13.23 6.83 -3.57
C LYS A 120 -14.72 6.52 -3.43
N ALA A 121 -15.33 5.89 -4.44
CA ALA A 121 -16.76 5.58 -4.43
C ALA A 121 -17.16 4.69 -3.25
N ILE A 122 -16.36 3.65 -2.96
CA ILE A 122 -16.59 2.77 -1.80
C ILE A 122 -16.41 3.53 -0.49
N THR A 123 -15.36 4.36 -0.38
CA THR A 123 -15.09 5.15 0.82
C THR A 123 -16.24 6.13 1.12
N ASP A 124 -16.71 6.85 0.09
CA ASP A 124 -17.84 7.77 0.21
C ASP A 124 -19.12 7.04 0.66
N LEU A 125 -19.34 5.82 0.16
CA LEU A 125 -20.47 4.98 0.55
C LEU A 125 -20.38 4.57 2.04
N LEU A 126 -19.21 4.16 2.51
CA LEU A 126 -18.97 3.76 3.90
C LEU A 126 -19.10 4.94 4.87
N LEU A 127 -18.68 6.14 4.44
CA LEU A 127 -18.87 7.38 5.22
C LEU A 127 -20.34 7.79 5.30
N LYS A 128 -21.10 7.57 4.22
CA LYS A 128 -22.55 7.88 4.19
C LYS A 128 -23.38 6.89 5.01
N TYR A 129 -22.99 5.63 5.03
CA TYR A 129 -23.68 4.55 5.73
C TYR A 129 -22.73 3.83 6.70
N PRO A 130 -22.42 4.45 7.86
CA PRO A 130 -21.62 3.80 8.89
C PRO A 130 -22.38 2.59 9.44
N TYR A 131 -21.66 1.50 9.62
CA TYR A 131 -22.14 0.26 10.22
C TYR A 131 -22.30 0.37 11.75
#